data_AF-A0A6P4G2H5-F1
#
_entry.id   AF-A0A6P4G2H5-F1
#
_cell.length_a   1.000
_cell.length_b   1.000
_cell.length_c   1.000
_cell.angle_alpha   90.00
_cell.angle_beta   90.00
_cell.angle_gamma   90.00
#
_symmetry.space_group_name_H-M   'P 1'
#
loop_
_entity.id
_entity.type
_entity.pdbx_description
1 polymer ?
#
loop_
_entity_poly.entity_id
_entity_poly.type
_entity_poly.pdbx_seq_one_letter_code
_entity_poly.pdbx_strand_id
1 'polypeptide(L)'
;MCCFFNIACLTRPRPENPFANPRVKRRFIWRVLLYLDVSLITSLIPMILFWSYPPAHLYLFGLSIFLAIPALIAFIVVQCMLCFAIKIFRHKAIKITFFIVWIVVHSTLLSVSAMWYHPLTVLAPCGTLAFVILAMIVYSKFVPCQIGHKIPLAYLFAIGLISIIHAIFYLCFREYAVYVLINFLLVLLMSLIILVDIELIIRDKTRHKFGKREYIVASMIVYRDVIWIAIIIIIILTASRRCDCTGGDTDNNSTAESESKSSVSPASGSTSS
;
A
#
# COMPACT_ATOMS: atom_id res chain seq x y z
N MET A 1 -12.06 19.26 -11.05
CA MET A 1 -11.20 18.06 -10.87
C MET A 1 -10.31 18.09 -9.62
N CYS A 2 -10.17 19.20 -8.87
CA CYS A 2 -9.35 19.26 -7.65
C CYS A 2 -9.88 18.50 -6.40
N CYS A 3 -11.00 17.79 -6.49
CA CYS A 3 -11.67 17.18 -5.33
C CYS A 3 -11.33 15.71 -5.07
N PHE A 4 -10.69 15.01 -6.01
CA PHE A 4 -10.50 13.55 -5.85
C PHE A 4 -9.32 13.17 -4.96
N PHE A 5 -8.26 13.99 -4.89
CA PHE A 5 -7.04 13.67 -4.13
C PHE A 5 -6.77 14.56 -2.92
N ASN A 6 -7.48 15.69 -2.75
CA ASN A 6 -7.20 16.62 -1.65
C ASN A 6 -8.46 17.00 -0.88
N ILE A 7 -8.83 16.12 0.07
CA ILE A 7 -9.94 16.33 1.01
C ILE A 7 -9.76 17.61 1.85
N ALA A 8 -8.54 18.12 1.96
CA ALA A 8 -8.24 19.32 2.72
C ALA A 8 -8.85 20.60 2.14
N CYS A 9 -9.42 20.59 0.92
CA CYS A 9 -10.07 21.77 0.33
C CYS A 9 -11.51 22.01 0.82
N LEU A 10 -12.20 21.02 1.37
CA LEU A 10 -13.64 21.10 1.69
C LEU A 10 -13.95 21.59 3.12
N THR A 11 -12.95 21.72 3.98
CA THR A 11 -13.14 22.10 5.39
C THR A 11 -12.91 23.59 5.62
N ARG A 12 -13.93 24.30 6.12
CA ARG A 12 -13.81 25.69 6.59
C ARG A 12 -12.77 25.76 7.72
N PRO A 13 -11.87 26.76 7.73
CA PRO A 13 -10.89 26.92 8.78
C PRO A 13 -11.55 27.26 10.12
N ARG A 14 -11.04 26.70 11.23
CA ARG A 14 -11.41 27.16 12.57
C ARG A 14 -10.57 28.37 12.99
N PRO A 15 -11.16 29.33 13.73
CA PRO A 15 -10.47 30.55 14.19
C PRO A 15 -9.47 30.30 15.34
N GLU A 16 -9.65 29.22 16.12
CA GLU A 16 -8.75 28.85 17.21
C GLU A 16 -7.65 27.87 16.75
N ASN A 17 -6.42 28.02 17.25
CA ASN A 17 -5.32 27.06 17.02
C ASN A 17 -5.28 26.01 18.15
N PRO A 18 -5.89 24.81 17.97
CA PRO A 18 -5.89 23.76 18.99
C PRO A 18 -4.51 23.12 19.23
N PHE A 19 -3.52 23.36 18.37
CA PHE A 19 -2.20 22.75 18.37
C PHE A 19 -1.08 23.70 18.84
N ALA A 20 -1.43 24.89 19.34
CA ALA A 20 -0.46 25.78 20.01
C ALA A 20 0.28 25.06 21.15
N ASN A 21 -0.39 24.13 21.83
CA ASN A 21 0.21 23.31 22.88
C ASN A 21 0.92 22.05 22.30
N PRO A 22 2.25 21.91 22.47
CA PRO A 22 3.00 20.78 21.91
C PRO A 22 2.58 19.43 22.50
N ARG A 23 2.10 19.41 23.76
CA ARG A 23 1.56 18.20 24.42
C ARG A 23 0.28 17.70 23.73
N VAL A 24 -0.60 18.61 23.29
CA VAL A 24 -1.86 18.26 22.62
C VAL A 24 -1.58 17.74 21.22
N LYS A 25 -0.69 18.42 20.48
CA LYS A 25 -0.22 17.99 19.17
C LYS A 25 0.36 16.57 19.21
N ARG A 26 1.24 16.27 20.17
CA ARG A 26 1.81 14.93 20.33
C ARG A 26 0.76 13.86 20.59
N ARG A 27 -0.17 14.13 21.52
CA ARG A 27 -1.26 13.18 21.84
C ARG A 27 -2.17 12.94 20.63
N PHE A 28 -2.37 13.94 19.79
CA PHE A 28 -3.12 13.80 18.54
C PHE A 28 -2.38 12.89 17.56
N ILE A 29 -1.10 13.16 17.28
CA ILE A 29 -0.27 12.36 16.35
C ILE A 29 -0.20 10.90 16.79
N TRP A 30 0.10 10.67 18.07
CA TRP A 30 0.19 9.33 18.64
C TRP A 30 -1.11 8.54 18.44
N ARG A 31 -2.28 9.19 18.60
CA ARG A 31 -3.57 8.55 18.35
C ARG A 31 -3.79 8.28 16.87
N VAL A 32 -3.51 9.24 15.99
CA VAL A 32 -3.66 9.05 14.54
C VAL A 32 -2.84 7.84 14.07
N LEU A 33 -1.57 7.78 14.46
CA LEU A 33 -0.69 6.66 14.11
C LEU A 33 -1.18 5.34 14.71
N LEU A 34 -1.67 5.32 15.95
CA LEU A 34 -2.21 4.10 16.57
C LEU A 34 -3.45 3.57 15.82
N TYR A 35 -4.40 4.44 15.46
CA TYR A 35 -5.57 4.01 14.70
C TYR A 35 -5.20 3.56 13.28
N LEU A 36 -4.23 4.23 12.65
CA LEU A 36 -3.65 3.83 11.36
C LEU A 36 -3.04 2.43 11.43
N ASP A 37 -2.18 2.18 12.42
CA ASP A 37 -1.49 0.89 12.60
C ASP A 37 -2.48 -0.25 12.88
N VAL A 38 -3.43 -0.04 13.79
CA VAL A 38 -4.50 -1.01 14.06
C VAL A 38 -5.31 -1.30 12.81
N SER A 39 -5.67 -0.28 12.00
CA SER A 39 -6.39 -0.50 10.75
C SER A 39 -5.58 -1.27 9.71
N LEU A 40 -4.27 -1.05 9.64
CA LEU A 40 -3.36 -1.75 8.74
C LEU A 40 -3.18 -3.21 9.17
N ILE A 41 -2.94 -3.48 10.45
CA ILE A 41 -2.84 -4.85 10.96
C ILE A 41 -4.15 -5.59 10.74
N THR A 42 -5.28 -4.96 11.05
CA THR A 42 -6.61 -5.57 10.86
C THR A 42 -6.86 -5.89 9.40
N SER A 43 -6.39 -5.07 8.46
CA SER A 43 -6.59 -5.31 7.03
C SER A 43 -5.76 -6.45 6.47
N LEU A 44 -4.66 -6.83 7.14
CA LEU A 44 -3.83 -7.98 6.80
C LEU A 44 -4.41 -9.31 7.29
N ILE A 45 -5.29 -9.32 8.30
CA ILE A 45 -5.83 -10.57 8.87
C ILE A 45 -6.54 -11.42 7.80
N PRO A 46 -7.51 -10.90 7.02
CA PRO A 46 -8.19 -11.71 6.00
C PRO A 46 -7.23 -12.22 4.93
N MET A 47 -6.23 -11.42 4.58
CA MET A 47 -5.22 -11.79 3.60
C MET A 47 -4.36 -12.97 4.08
N ILE A 48 -3.93 -12.97 5.35
CA ILE A 48 -3.19 -14.08 5.97
C ILE A 48 -4.08 -15.33 6.03
N LEU A 49 -5.36 -15.17 6.39
CA LEU A 49 -6.31 -16.28 6.44
C LEU A 49 -6.52 -16.92 5.06
N PHE A 50 -6.70 -16.13 4.01
CA PHE A 50 -6.87 -16.64 2.65
C PHE A 50 -5.59 -17.29 2.10
N TRP A 51 -4.42 -16.79 2.48
CA TRP A 51 -3.15 -17.42 2.12
C TRP A 51 -2.95 -18.77 2.82
N SER A 52 -3.31 -18.85 4.10
CA SER A 52 -3.08 -20.05 4.93
C SER A 52 -4.04 -21.20 4.61
N TYR A 53 -5.16 -20.92 3.92
CA TYR A 53 -6.17 -21.93 3.59
C TYR A 53 -6.34 -22.10 2.06
N PRO A 54 -5.58 -23.02 1.44
CA PRO A 54 -5.56 -23.25 -0.02
C PRO A 54 -6.93 -23.52 -0.68
N PRO A 55 -7.88 -24.26 -0.06
CA PRO A 55 -9.18 -24.51 -0.69
C PRO A 55 -10.00 -23.23 -0.88
N ALA A 56 -9.92 -22.30 0.09
CA ALA A 56 -10.60 -21.01 -0.03
C ALA A 56 -9.92 -20.12 -1.09
N HIS A 57 -8.59 -20.19 -1.21
CA HIS A 57 -7.86 -19.43 -2.23
C HIS A 57 -8.34 -19.77 -3.65
N LEU A 58 -8.50 -21.05 -3.97
CA LEU A 58 -8.98 -21.49 -5.29
C LEU A 58 -10.43 -21.08 -5.55
N TYR A 59 -11.30 -21.21 -4.55
CA TYR A 59 -12.70 -20.80 -4.65
C TYR A 59 -12.86 -19.28 -4.82
N LEU A 60 -12.14 -18.49 -4.02
CA LEU A 60 -12.15 -17.04 -4.15
C LEU A 60 -11.48 -16.56 -5.44
N PHE A 61 -10.52 -17.29 -6.01
CA PHE A 61 -9.91 -16.90 -7.28
C PHE A 61 -10.94 -16.94 -8.42
N GLY A 62 -11.79 -17.98 -8.45
CA GLY A 62 -12.91 -18.06 -9.41
C GLY A 62 -13.97 -16.97 -9.20
N LEU A 63 -14.17 -16.50 -7.97
CA LEU A 63 -15.12 -15.44 -7.62
C LEU A 63 -14.49 -14.03 -7.59
N SER A 64 -13.19 -13.91 -7.87
CA SER A 64 -12.42 -12.69 -7.59
C SER A 64 -12.93 -11.48 -8.34
N ILE A 65 -13.33 -11.63 -9.61
CA ILE A 65 -13.91 -10.55 -10.41
C ILE A 65 -15.26 -10.11 -9.83
N PHE A 66 -16.09 -11.07 -9.42
CA PHE A 66 -17.41 -10.80 -8.84
C PHE A 66 -17.31 -10.12 -7.46
N LEU A 67 -16.20 -10.32 -6.74
CA LEU A 67 -15.89 -9.62 -5.48
C LEU A 67 -15.18 -8.27 -5.69
N ALA A 68 -14.30 -8.17 -6.69
CA ALA A 68 -13.50 -6.97 -6.97
C ALA A 68 -14.35 -5.77 -7.38
N ILE A 69 -15.30 -5.98 -8.30
CA ILE A 69 -16.16 -4.90 -8.82
C ILE A 69 -17.01 -4.26 -7.70
N PRO A 70 -17.79 -5.00 -6.89
CA PRO A 70 -18.56 -4.40 -5.81
C PRO A 70 -17.66 -3.84 -4.70
N ALA A 71 -16.49 -4.43 -4.43
CA ALA A 71 -15.54 -3.87 -3.47
C ALA A 71 -14.98 -2.51 -3.93
N LEU A 72 -14.70 -2.36 -5.23
CA LEU A 72 -14.26 -1.09 -5.81
C LEU A 72 -15.37 -0.04 -5.81
N ILE A 73 -16.61 -0.42 -6.13
CA ILE A 73 -17.77 0.47 -6.05
C ILE A 73 -17.98 0.92 -4.59
N ALA A 74 -17.94 -0.01 -3.64
CA ALA A 74 -18.03 0.30 -2.21
C ALA A 74 -16.91 1.25 -1.78
N PHE A 75 -15.67 1.03 -2.22
CA PHE A 75 -14.55 1.94 -1.96
C PHE A 75 -14.84 3.37 -2.46
N ILE A 76 -15.32 3.53 -3.70
CA ILE A 76 -15.67 4.84 -4.26
C ILE A 76 -16.79 5.49 -3.46
N VAL A 77 -17.86 4.76 -3.14
CA VAL A 77 -19.00 5.28 -2.37
C VAL A 77 -18.56 5.77 -1.01
N VAL A 78 -17.78 4.96 -0.29
CA VAL A 78 -17.31 5.31 1.05
C VAL A 78 -16.33 6.51 0.97
N GLN A 79 -15.52 6.63 -0.08
CA GLN A 79 -14.67 7.79 -0.31
C GLN A 79 -15.48 9.07 -0.60
N CYS A 80 -16.52 8.97 -1.44
CA CYS A 80 -17.46 10.07 -1.66
C CYS A 80 -18.12 10.50 -0.34
N MET A 81 -18.55 9.55 0.49
CA MET A 81 -19.10 9.84 1.82
C MET A 81 -18.08 10.57 2.71
N LEU A 82 -16.80 10.18 2.70
CA LEU A 82 -15.76 10.88 3.47
C LEU A 82 -15.61 12.35 3.05
N CYS A 83 -15.70 12.64 1.75
CA CYS A 83 -15.61 13.99 1.20
C CYS A 83 -16.84 14.85 1.50
N PHE A 84 -18.06 14.31 1.29
CA PHE A 84 -19.30 15.09 1.37
C PHE A 84 -19.89 15.12 2.79
N ALA A 85 -19.71 14.06 3.59
CA ALA A 85 -20.36 13.89 4.88
C ALA A 85 -19.49 14.30 6.08
N ILE A 86 -18.48 15.17 5.90
CA ILE A 86 -17.56 15.53 6.99
C ILE A 86 -18.27 16.12 8.22
N LYS A 87 -19.41 16.79 8.01
CA LYS A 87 -20.28 17.32 9.07
C LYS A 87 -20.99 16.23 9.88
N ILE A 88 -21.29 15.08 9.27
CA ILE A 88 -21.99 13.96 9.90
C ILE A 88 -21.06 13.22 10.88
N PHE A 89 -19.74 13.20 10.61
CA PHE A 89 -18.73 12.63 11.52
C PHE A 89 -18.52 13.40 12.83
N ARG A 90 -19.29 14.46 13.07
CA ARG A 90 -19.34 15.15 14.37
C ARG A 90 -19.93 14.25 15.47
N HIS A 91 -20.83 13.32 15.11
CA HIS A 91 -21.34 12.32 16.05
C HIS A 91 -20.35 11.18 16.26
N LYS A 92 -20.03 10.89 17.54
CA LYS A 92 -19.04 9.87 17.91
C LYS A 92 -19.41 8.46 17.41
N ALA A 93 -20.68 8.08 17.54
CA ALA A 93 -21.16 6.75 17.16
C ALA A 93 -21.00 6.51 15.64
N ILE A 94 -21.50 7.45 14.83
CA ILE A 94 -21.44 7.36 13.36
C ILE A 94 -20.00 7.21 12.88
N LYS A 95 -19.07 7.99 13.46
CA LYS A 95 -17.65 7.93 13.11
C LYS A 95 -17.02 6.56 13.38
N ILE A 96 -17.39 5.89 14.47
CA ILE A 96 -16.85 4.56 14.81
C ILE A 96 -17.44 3.50 13.88
N THR A 97 -18.77 3.50 13.70
CA THR A 97 -19.43 2.55 12.78
C THR A 97 -18.88 2.69 11.36
N PHE A 98 -18.73 3.92 10.88
CA PHE A 98 -18.16 4.19 9.56
C PHE A 98 -16.69 3.74 9.47
N PHE A 99 -15.89 3.92 10.52
CA PHE A 99 -14.51 3.43 10.56
C PHE A 99 -14.43 1.90 10.45
N ILE A 100 -15.33 1.16 11.10
CA ILE A 100 -15.36 -0.31 11.01
C ILE A 100 -15.73 -0.76 9.59
N VAL A 101 -16.80 -0.19 9.02
CA VAL A 101 -17.22 -0.50 7.64
C VAL A 101 -16.10 -0.16 6.65
N TRP A 102 -15.42 0.97 6.86
CA TRP A 102 -14.27 1.40 6.07
C TRP A 102 -13.16 0.35 6.05
N ILE A 103 -12.76 -0.16 7.23
CA ILE A 103 -11.71 -1.19 7.34
C ILE A 103 -12.11 -2.45 6.59
N VAL A 104 -13.35 -2.92 6.77
CA VAL A 104 -13.85 -4.14 6.11
C VAL A 104 -13.77 -4.00 4.59
N VAL A 105 -14.28 -2.89 4.04
CA VAL A 105 -14.25 -2.64 2.58
C VAL A 105 -12.81 -2.61 2.04
N HIS A 106 -11.91 -1.92 2.74
CA HIS A 106 -10.50 -1.81 2.30
C HIS A 106 -9.74 -3.12 2.44
N SER A 107 -9.98 -3.87 3.51
CA SER A 107 -9.34 -5.16 3.73
C SER A 107 -9.78 -6.18 2.68
N THR A 108 -11.06 -6.20 2.32
CA THR A 108 -11.56 -7.04 1.22
C THR A 108 -10.93 -6.64 -0.12
N LEU A 109 -10.87 -5.34 -0.43
CA LEU A 109 -10.25 -4.85 -1.66
C LEU A 109 -8.75 -5.21 -1.75
N LEU A 110 -8.02 -5.03 -0.64
CA LEU A 110 -6.61 -5.39 -0.54
C LEU A 110 -6.41 -6.91 -0.69
N SER A 111 -7.26 -7.71 -0.05
CA SER A 111 -7.20 -9.18 -0.11
C SER A 111 -7.46 -9.70 -1.52
N VAL A 112 -8.46 -9.18 -2.22
CA VAL A 112 -8.76 -9.57 -3.61
C VAL A 112 -7.61 -9.15 -4.54
N SER A 113 -7.03 -7.97 -4.33
CA SER A 113 -5.87 -7.51 -5.10
C SER A 113 -4.65 -8.41 -4.85
N ALA A 114 -4.41 -8.81 -3.61
CA ALA A 114 -3.33 -9.73 -3.26
C ALA A 114 -3.44 -11.11 -3.94
N MET A 115 -4.66 -11.59 -4.18
CA MET A 115 -4.87 -12.87 -4.87
C MET A 115 -4.44 -12.83 -6.33
N TRP A 116 -4.49 -11.67 -7.00
CA TRP A 116 -4.04 -11.53 -8.38
C TRP A 116 -2.52 -11.36 -8.50
N TYR A 117 -1.87 -10.78 -7.48
CA TYR A 117 -0.48 -10.30 -7.57
C TYR A 117 0.52 -11.08 -6.71
N HIS A 118 0.16 -12.31 -6.32
CA HIS A 118 0.89 -13.18 -5.40
C HIS A 118 0.98 -12.60 -3.97
N PRO A 119 0.34 -13.20 -2.98
CA PRO A 119 0.10 -12.54 -1.68
C PRO A 119 1.37 -12.23 -0.89
N LEU A 120 2.47 -12.98 -1.07
CA LEU A 120 3.75 -12.63 -0.45
C LEU A 120 4.30 -11.26 -0.91
N THR A 121 4.01 -10.85 -2.14
CA THR A 121 4.47 -9.54 -2.66
C THR A 121 3.73 -8.37 -2.01
N VAL A 122 2.55 -8.63 -1.45
CA VAL A 122 1.70 -7.63 -0.79
C VAL A 122 1.86 -7.70 0.74
N LEU A 123 2.00 -8.90 1.28
CA LEU A 123 2.03 -9.14 2.72
C LEU A 123 3.32 -8.61 3.32
N ALA A 124 4.45 -8.87 2.65
CA ALA A 124 5.77 -8.45 3.11
C ALA A 124 5.87 -6.91 3.23
N PRO A 125 5.59 -6.08 2.20
CA PRO A 125 5.72 -4.63 2.32
C PRO A 125 4.68 -4.01 3.25
N CYS A 126 3.45 -4.52 3.29
CA CYS A 126 2.44 -4.01 4.22
C CYS A 126 2.77 -4.38 5.68
N GLY A 127 3.32 -5.57 5.92
CA GLY A 127 3.76 -6.02 7.25
C GLY A 127 4.96 -5.23 7.76
N THR A 128 5.97 -4.99 6.91
CA THR A 128 7.11 -4.14 7.27
C THR A 128 6.68 -2.69 7.51
N LEU A 129 5.77 -2.17 6.70
CA LEU A 129 5.20 -0.83 6.91
C LEU A 129 4.45 -0.73 8.25
N ALA A 130 3.62 -1.71 8.60
CA ALA A 130 2.96 -1.75 9.90
C ALA A 130 3.98 -1.75 11.05
N PHE A 131 5.04 -2.58 10.94
CA PHE A 131 6.11 -2.58 11.93
C PHE A 131 6.83 -1.23 12.05
N VAL A 132 7.10 -0.55 10.92
CA VAL A 132 7.71 0.79 10.90
C VAL A 132 6.78 1.81 11.56
N ILE A 133 5.48 1.79 11.27
CA ILE A 133 4.50 2.69 11.90
C ILE A 133 4.43 2.42 13.41
N LEU A 134 4.44 1.16 13.84
CA LEU A 134 4.49 0.78 15.25
C LEU A 134 5.74 1.35 15.94
N ALA A 135 6.92 1.24 15.31
CA ALA A 135 8.14 1.84 15.82
C ALA A 135 8.04 3.38 15.88
N MET A 136 7.40 4.01 14.89
CA MET A 136 7.13 5.45 14.89
C MET A 136 6.17 5.87 16.00
N ILE A 137 5.17 5.05 16.35
CA ILE A 137 4.28 5.28 17.49
C ILE A 137 5.09 5.30 18.79
N VAL A 138 5.96 4.31 18.97
CA VAL A 138 6.84 4.19 20.15
C VAL A 138 7.79 5.40 20.22
N TYR A 139 8.45 5.73 19.11
CA TYR A 139 9.30 6.91 18.98
C TYR A 139 8.57 8.21 19.33
N SER A 140 7.32 8.37 18.87
CA SER A 140 6.50 9.57 19.15
C SER A 140 6.15 9.76 20.63
N LYS A 141 6.19 8.68 21.44
CA LYS A 141 6.02 8.76 22.89
C LYS A 141 7.30 9.23 23.59
N PHE A 142 8.45 8.67 23.18
CA PHE A 142 9.73 8.91 23.85
C PHE A 142 10.35 10.24 23.49
N VAL A 143 10.29 10.67 22.23
CA VAL A 143 10.97 11.90 21.82
C VAL A 143 10.12 13.12 22.16
N PRO A 144 10.62 14.05 22.99
CA PRO A 144 9.97 15.33 23.16
C PRO A 144 10.06 16.09 21.84
N CYS A 145 8.95 16.13 21.08
CA CYS A 145 8.79 17.03 19.95
C CYS A 145 8.81 18.48 20.45
N GLN A 146 10.00 19.01 20.72
CA GLN A 146 10.23 20.43 20.81
C GLN A 146 10.23 20.98 19.38
N ILE A 147 9.06 21.52 19.04
CA ILE A 147 8.79 22.71 18.23
C ILE A 147 9.86 23.04 17.18
N GLY A 148 9.52 22.82 15.91
CA GLY A 148 10.03 23.61 14.79
C GLY A 148 11.03 22.94 13.86
N HIS A 149 11.94 22.10 14.35
CA HIS A 149 13.12 21.70 13.55
C HIS A 149 13.45 20.19 13.54
N LYS A 150 12.73 19.34 14.29
CA LYS A 150 13.03 17.89 14.43
C LYS A 150 12.21 16.96 13.54
N ILE A 151 11.42 17.50 12.60
CA ILE A 151 10.77 16.73 11.53
C ILE A 151 11.79 15.88 10.73
N PRO A 152 12.96 16.41 10.31
CA PRO A 152 13.98 15.58 9.64
C PRO A 152 14.44 14.38 10.48
N LEU A 153 14.44 14.48 11.83
CA LEU A 153 14.82 13.36 12.69
C LEU A 153 13.84 12.17 12.59
N ALA A 154 12.54 12.47 12.46
CA ALA A 154 11.51 11.44 12.29
C ALA A 154 11.66 10.71 10.94
N TYR A 155 11.97 11.46 9.86
CA TYR A 155 12.28 10.88 8.56
C TYR A 155 13.54 10.02 8.60
N LEU A 156 14.63 10.52 9.21
CA LEU A 156 15.88 9.77 9.35
C LEU A 156 15.70 8.50 10.18
N PHE A 157 14.90 8.55 11.26
CA PHE A 157 14.59 7.38 12.06
C PHE A 157 13.80 6.34 11.26
N ALA A 158 12.76 6.75 10.53
CA ALA A 158 11.97 5.86 9.68
C ALA A 158 12.83 5.21 8.59
N ILE A 159 13.61 6.01 7.83
CA ILE A 159 14.49 5.51 6.77
C ILE A 159 15.54 4.57 7.36
N GLY A 160 16.19 4.94 8.47
CA GLY A 160 17.18 4.10 9.14
C GLY A 160 16.61 2.75 9.57
N LEU A 161 15.39 2.75 10.13
CA LEU A 161 14.71 1.53 10.57
C LEU A 161 14.32 0.64 9.38
N ILE A 162 13.82 1.22 8.29
CA ILE A 162 13.50 0.49 7.05
C ILE A 162 14.78 -0.14 6.48
N SER A 163 15.88 0.61 6.42
CA SER A 163 17.18 0.13 5.94
C SER A 163 17.71 -1.04 6.78
N ILE A 164 17.61 -0.97 8.11
CA ILE A 164 18.05 -2.07 8.99
C ILE A 164 17.22 -3.34 8.75
N ILE A 165 15.89 -3.22 8.68
CA ILE A 165 15.00 -4.37 8.44
C ILE A 165 15.30 -5.02 7.09
N HIS A 166 15.46 -4.21 6.04
CA HIS A 166 15.72 -4.73 4.70
C HIS A 166 17.15 -5.26 4.54
N ALA A 167 18.13 -4.71 5.25
CA ALA A 167 19.48 -5.28 5.31
C ALA A 167 19.45 -6.70 5.90
N ILE A 168 18.68 -6.91 6.98
CA ILE A 168 18.49 -8.24 7.56
C ILE A 168 17.79 -9.18 6.56
N PHE A 169 16.72 -8.73 5.89
CA PHE A 169 16.06 -9.54 4.86
C PHE A 169 16.96 -9.88 3.68
N TYR A 170 17.80 -8.95 3.25
CA TYR A 170 18.75 -9.19 2.16
C TYR A 170 19.78 -10.25 2.54
N LEU A 171 20.26 -10.25 3.79
CA LEU A 171 21.18 -11.27 4.30
C LEU A 171 20.51 -12.65 4.41
N CYS A 172 19.26 -12.71 4.88
CA CYS A 172 18.54 -13.97 5.04
C CYS A 172 18.05 -14.57 3.71
N PHE A 173 17.65 -13.73 2.75
CA PHE A 173 16.98 -14.15 1.51
C PHE A 173 17.75 -13.71 0.27
N ARG A 174 19.03 -14.11 0.19
CA ARG A 174 19.93 -13.71 -0.91
C ARG A 174 19.41 -14.11 -2.30
N GLU A 175 18.77 -15.27 -2.40
CA GLU A 175 18.14 -15.78 -3.64
C GLU A 175 16.99 -14.90 -4.13
N TYR A 176 16.37 -14.11 -3.24
CA TYR A 176 15.25 -13.21 -3.54
C TYR A 176 15.66 -11.73 -3.48
N ALA A 177 16.95 -11.44 -3.68
CA ALA A 177 17.52 -10.09 -3.60
C ALA A 177 16.71 -9.00 -4.35
N VAL A 178 16.24 -9.31 -5.56
CA VAL A 178 15.43 -8.37 -6.37
C VAL A 178 14.08 -8.08 -5.71
N TYR A 179 13.42 -9.09 -5.14
CA TYR A 179 12.15 -8.91 -4.43
C TYR A 179 12.33 -8.09 -3.15
N VAL A 180 13.43 -8.32 -2.42
CA VAL A 180 13.77 -7.55 -1.22
C VAL A 180 14.04 -6.08 -1.58
N LEU A 181 14.74 -5.81 -2.68
CA LEU A 181 15.01 -4.44 -3.14
C LEU A 181 13.74 -3.70 -3.57
N ILE A 182 12.84 -4.36 -4.31
CA ILE A 182 11.55 -3.81 -4.69
C ILE A 182 10.70 -3.52 -3.44
N ASN A 183 10.70 -4.43 -2.48
CA ASN A 183 10.02 -4.25 -1.19
C ASN A 183 10.55 -3.03 -0.45
N PHE A 184 11.88 -2.89 -0.37
CA PHE A 184 12.53 -1.74 0.26
C PHE A 184 12.07 -0.41 -0.34
N LEU A 185 12.10 -0.29 -1.68
CA LEU A 185 11.69 0.93 -2.36
C LEU A 185 10.21 1.25 -2.11
N LEU A 186 9.36 0.23 -2.15
CA LEU A 186 7.93 0.35 -1.88
C LEU A 186 7.66 0.87 -0.45
N VAL A 187 8.27 0.24 0.55
CA VAL A 187 8.09 0.61 1.97
C VAL A 187 8.66 2.00 2.25
N LEU A 188 9.79 2.35 1.65
CA LEU A 188 10.41 3.67 1.77
C LEU A 188 9.47 4.76 1.22
N LEU A 189 8.91 4.53 0.03
CA LEU A 189 7.97 5.45 -0.60
C LEU A 189 6.69 5.62 0.23
N MET A 190 6.09 4.53 0.70
CA MET A 190 4.93 4.59 1.60
C MET A 190 5.21 5.36 2.87
N SER A 191 6.35 5.09 3.49
CA SER A 191 6.73 5.73 4.74
C SER A 191 6.90 7.24 4.54
N LEU A 192 7.54 7.67 3.46
CA LEU A 192 7.67 9.10 3.13
C LEU A 192 6.29 9.76 3.00
N ILE A 193 5.37 9.13 2.28
CA ILE A 193 4.02 9.67 2.05
C ILE A 193 3.25 9.79 3.37
N ILE A 194 3.30 8.76 4.23
CA ILE A 194 2.68 8.81 5.56
C ILE A 194 3.23 9.99 6.36
N LEU A 195 4.55 10.19 6.38
CA LEU A 195 5.15 11.29 7.13
C LEU A 195 4.73 12.66 6.54
N VAL A 196 4.63 12.78 5.22
CA VAL A 196 4.14 13.98 4.54
C VAL A 196 2.68 14.26 4.88
N ASP A 197 1.80 13.25 4.81
CA ASP A 197 0.38 13.41 5.14
C ASP A 197 0.17 13.81 6.60
N ILE A 198 0.92 13.19 7.51
CA ILE A 198 0.92 13.55 8.92
C ILE A 198 1.43 14.98 9.11
N GLU A 199 2.50 15.39 8.41
CA GLU A 199 2.97 16.77 8.45
C GLU A 199 1.90 17.75 7.94
N LEU A 200 1.24 17.45 6.83
CA LEU A 200 0.17 18.30 6.28
C LEU A 200 -1.01 18.44 7.25
N ILE A 201 -1.42 17.36 7.92
CA ILE A 201 -2.48 17.38 8.95
C ILE A 201 -2.08 18.28 10.14
N ILE A 202 -0.79 18.36 10.46
CA ILE A 202 -0.26 19.08 11.63
C ILE A 202 0.10 20.54 11.32
N ARG A 203 0.68 20.80 10.14
CA ARG A 203 1.41 22.03 9.80
C ARG A 203 0.50 23.13 9.25
N ASP A 204 -0.77 22.86 8.96
CA ASP A 204 -1.70 23.84 8.38
C ASP A 204 -1.89 25.06 9.32
N LYS A 205 -0.98 26.04 9.18
CA LYS A 205 -0.86 27.26 10.02
C LYS A 205 -1.96 28.27 9.73
N THR A 206 -2.59 28.21 8.55
CA THR A 206 -3.55 29.22 8.08
C THR A 206 -4.98 28.69 8.03
N ARG A 207 -5.19 27.37 8.12
CA ARG A 207 -6.52 26.75 8.18
C ARG A 207 -6.46 25.52 9.11
N HIS A 208 -6.70 25.69 10.41
CA HIS A 208 -6.83 24.55 11.33
C HIS A 208 -8.12 23.77 11.02
N LYS A 209 -8.01 22.76 10.16
CA LYS A 209 -9.14 21.97 9.64
C LYS A 209 -9.56 20.85 10.59
N PHE A 210 -8.62 20.29 11.33
CA PHE A 210 -8.87 19.18 12.26
C PHE A 210 -8.91 19.64 13.72
N GLY A 211 -10.01 19.32 14.40
CA GLY A 211 -10.15 19.47 15.84
C GLY A 211 -9.47 18.34 16.63
N LYS A 212 -9.25 18.56 17.92
CA LYS A 212 -8.65 17.57 18.86
C LYS A 212 -9.38 16.20 18.90
N ARG A 213 -10.63 16.14 18.44
CA ARG A 213 -11.51 14.96 18.46
C ARG A 213 -11.65 14.26 17.09
N GLU A 214 -11.02 14.80 16.05
CA GLU A 214 -11.15 14.33 14.66
C GLU A 214 -9.99 13.41 14.22
N TYR A 215 -9.20 12.91 15.17
CA TYR A 215 -8.06 12.01 14.90
C TYR A 215 -8.46 10.72 14.16
N ILE A 216 -9.68 10.20 14.36
CA ILE A 216 -10.18 9.02 13.62
C ILE A 216 -10.38 9.35 12.13
N VAL A 217 -10.91 10.54 11.82
CA VAL A 217 -11.09 10.96 10.42
C VAL A 217 -9.72 11.19 9.78
N ALA A 218 -8.79 11.81 10.52
CA ALA A 218 -7.42 11.98 10.06
C ALA A 218 -6.73 10.63 9.79
N SER A 219 -6.87 9.63 10.67
CA SER A 219 -6.30 8.31 10.44
C SER A 219 -6.95 7.59 9.25
N MET A 220 -8.25 7.79 9.00
CA MET A 220 -8.92 7.22 7.82
C MET A 220 -8.38 7.78 6.51
N ILE A 221 -8.09 9.09 6.47
CA ILE A 221 -7.51 9.76 5.30
C ILE A 221 -6.13 9.17 5.01
N VAL A 222 -5.25 9.11 6.02
CA VAL A 222 -3.89 8.56 5.86
C VAL A 222 -3.94 7.08 5.50
N TYR A 223 -4.82 6.29 6.14
CA TYR A 223 -4.97 4.88 5.87
C TYR A 223 -5.42 4.61 4.43
N ARG A 224 -6.36 5.40 3.90
CA ARG A 224 -6.73 5.34 2.49
C ARG A 224 -5.53 5.51 1.59
N ASP A 225 -4.75 6.56 1.83
CA ASP A 225 -3.64 6.92 0.95
C ASP A 225 -2.59 5.80 0.96
N VAL A 226 -2.32 5.18 2.12
CA VAL A 226 -1.48 3.99 2.23
C VAL A 226 -2.01 2.81 1.40
N ILE A 227 -3.28 2.44 1.55
CA ILE A 227 -3.87 1.30 0.82
C ILE A 227 -3.90 1.55 -0.68
N TRP A 228 -4.28 2.76 -1.09
CA TRP A 228 -4.43 3.11 -2.51
C TRP A 228 -3.09 3.09 -3.23
N ILE A 229 -2.07 3.68 -2.61
CA ILE A 229 -0.72 3.69 -3.18
C ILE A 229 -0.18 2.25 -3.18
N ALA A 230 -0.47 1.44 -2.14
CA ALA A 230 -0.04 0.04 -2.11
C ALA A 230 -0.59 -0.72 -3.31
N ILE A 231 -1.90 -0.62 -3.55
CA ILE A 231 -2.56 -1.25 -4.71
C ILE A 231 -1.96 -0.74 -6.03
N ILE A 232 -1.82 0.58 -6.21
CA ILE A 232 -1.27 1.17 -7.44
C ILE A 232 0.13 0.63 -7.74
N ILE A 233 1.03 0.63 -6.74
CA ILE A 233 2.39 0.20 -6.99
C ILE A 233 2.46 -1.30 -7.29
N ILE A 234 1.61 -2.11 -6.64
CA ILE A 234 1.52 -3.54 -6.96
C ILE A 234 1.07 -3.75 -8.43
N ILE A 235 0.08 -2.99 -8.89
CA ILE A 235 -0.38 -3.03 -10.29
C ILE A 235 0.77 -2.68 -11.23
N ILE A 236 1.49 -1.58 -10.96
CA ILE A 236 2.62 -1.13 -11.79
C ILE A 236 3.72 -2.19 -11.82
N LEU A 237 4.15 -2.70 -10.66
CA LEU A 237 5.20 -3.72 -10.56
C LEU A 237 4.84 -4.99 -11.32
N THR A 238 3.58 -5.40 -11.28
CA THR A 238 3.14 -6.59 -12.01
C THR A 238 2.99 -6.33 -13.50
N ALA A 239 2.51 -5.15 -13.90
CA ALA A 239 2.45 -4.76 -15.30
C ALA A 239 3.85 -4.72 -15.93
N SER A 240 4.84 -4.13 -15.24
CA SER A 240 6.22 -4.09 -15.69
C SER A 240 6.82 -5.49 -15.91
N ARG A 241 6.53 -6.46 -15.04
CA ARG A 241 6.99 -7.85 -15.20
C ARG A 241 6.43 -8.54 -16.45
N ARG A 242 5.21 -8.20 -16.88
CA ARG A 242 4.63 -8.79 -18.10
C ARG A 242 5.26 -8.25 -19.38
N CYS A 243 5.81 -7.04 -19.36
CA CYS A 243 6.42 -6.43 -20.55
C CYS A 243 7.83 -6.97 -20.84
N ASP A 244 8.60 -7.37 -19.83
CA ASP A 244 9.96 -7.92 -19.98
C ASP A 244 9.99 -9.28 -20.72
N CYS A 245 8.84 -9.94 -20.90
CA CYS A 245 8.76 -11.23 -21.60
C CYS A 245 8.59 -11.11 -23.13
N THR A 246 8.65 -9.91 -23.70
CA THR A 246 8.41 -9.67 -25.14
C THR A 246 9.63 -9.12 -25.89
N GLY A 247 10.78 -8.98 -25.22
CA GLY A 247 11.95 -8.25 -25.73
C GLY A 247 13.19 -9.09 -26.04
N GLY A 248 13.03 -10.38 -26.37
CA GLY A 248 14.17 -11.23 -26.71
C GLY A 248 13.76 -12.43 -27.54
N ASP A 249 13.52 -12.20 -28.84
CA ASP A 249 13.61 -13.21 -29.89
C ASP A 249 13.53 -12.53 -31.27
N THR A 250 14.53 -11.74 -31.64
CA THR A 250 14.89 -11.57 -33.07
C THR A 250 16.31 -11.04 -33.21
N ASP A 251 17.30 -11.91 -33.05
CA ASP A 251 18.59 -11.73 -33.71
C ASP A 251 19.08 -13.10 -34.20
N ASN A 252 19.62 -13.09 -35.42
CA ASN A 252 20.33 -14.16 -36.15
C ASN A 252 19.50 -14.96 -37.16
N ASN A 253 19.30 -14.38 -38.35
CA ASN A 253 19.73 -15.13 -39.54
C ASN A 253 20.12 -14.21 -40.71
N SER A 254 21.40 -13.86 -40.76
CA SER A 254 22.04 -13.36 -41.97
C SER A 254 23.42 -13.98 -42.08
N THR A 255 23.50 -15.16 -42.70
CA THR A 255 24.68 -15.56 -43.46
C THR A 255 24.22 -16.49 -44.59
N ALA A 256 24.56 -16.09 -45.80
CA ALA A 256 24.31 -16.77 -47.04
C ALA A 256 25.16 -18.06 -47.14
N GLU A 257 24.60 -19.12 -47.71
CA GLU A 257 25.36 -19.97 -48.63
C GLU A 257 24.41 -20.72 -49.58
N SER A 258 24.58 -20.42 -50.86
CA SER A 258 24.04 -21.16 -51.99
C SER A 258 24.84 -22.44 -52.16
N GLU A 259 24.21 -23.61 -52.23
CA GLU A 259 24.74 -24.69 -53.06
C GLU A 259 23.67 -25.69 -53.50
N SER A 260 23.61 -25.84 -54.81
CA SER A 260 22.85 -26.82 -55.58
C SER A 260 23.56 -28.18 -55.64
N LYS A 261 22.77 -29.24 -55.96
CA LYS A 261 23.13 -30.63 -56.32
C LYS A 261 23.06 -31.60 -55.15
N SER A 262 22.70 -32.87 -55.30
CA SER A 262 22.02 -33.65 -56.34
C SER A 262 21.72 -35.02 -55.70
N SER A 263 20.63 -35.66 -56.14
CA SER A 263 20.51 -37.13 -56.29
C SER A 263 20.94 -38.05 -55.15
N VAL A 264 19.98 -38.65 -54.42
CA VAL A 264 20.01 -40.08 -54.08
C VAL A 264 18.57 -40.63 -53.94
N SER A 265 18.17 -41.46 -54.90
CA SER A 265 17.49 -42.75 -54.64
C SER A 265 18.54 -43.84 -54.93
N PRO A 266 18.48 -45.10 -54.44
CA PRO A 266 17.24 -45.83 -54.15
C PRO A 266 17.29 -46.85 -52.97
N ALA A 267 16.14 -47.50 -52.79
CA ALA A 267 15.96 -48.94 -52.55
C ALA A 267 15.93 -49.54 -51.13
N SER A 268 14.94 -50.44 -51.01
CA SER A 268 14.75 -51.56 -50.07
C SER A 268 14.34 -51.19 -48.64
N GLY A 269 13.24 -51.68 -48.07
CA GLY A 269 12.41 -52.83 -48.39
C GLY A 269 12.43 -53.80 -47.20
N SER A 270 11.31 -53.92 -46.48
CA SER A 270 10.79 -55.17 -45.93
C SER A 270 9.64 -54.89 -44.95
N THR A 271 8.44 -55.15 -45.44
CA THR A 271 7.22 -55.40 -44.68
C THR A 271 7.02 -56.91 -44.66
N SER A 272 6.91 -57.52 -43.49
CA SER A 272 6.19 -58.79 -43.20
C SER A 272 6.34 -59.01 -41.69
N SER A 273 5.25 -58.89 -40.95
CA SER A 273 4.40 -60.01 -40.49
C SER A 273 4.80 -60.46 -39.10
#